data_AF-A0AAI9ZPZ8-F1
#
_entry.id   AF-A0AAI9ZPZ8-F1
#
_cell.length_a   1.000
_cell.length_b   1.000
_cell.length_c   1.000
_cell.angle_alpha   90.00
_cell.angle_beta   90.00
_cell.angle_gamma   90.00
#
_symmetry.space_group_name_H-M   'P 1'
#
loop_
_entity.id
_entity.type
_entity.pdbx_description
1 polymer ?
#
loop_
_entity_poly.entity_id
_entity_poly.type
_entity_poly.pdbx_seq_one_letter_code
_entity_poly.pdbx_strand_id
1 'polypeptide(L)'
;MAVSIRVLWIRLLLLRPLLLAEAKHGSRLEKPFATDTTQTLRDSLGHSANSLCALTAHSVLQELYEKLRSVRQNSAWHVLLFTFAAASTLVVATLCPDLQVSFETEPTKSSWDRDLRIFDFHKQHVTSASRGIEVLE
;
A
#
# COMPACT_ATOMS: atom_id res chain seq x y z
N MET A 1 -4.65 -16.96 -13.01
CA MET A 1 -5.16 -16.38 -11.74
C MET A 1 -4.13 -16.16 -10.64
N ALA A 2 -2.84 -16.54 -10.82
CA ALA A 2 -1.72 -16.07 -9.98
C ALA A 2 -0.95 -14.88 -10.63
N VAL A 3 -1.31 -14.52 -11.86
CA VAL A 3 -0.67 -13.45 -12.63
C VAL A 3 -1.11 -12.07 -12.14
N SER A 4 -2.38 -11.88 -11.80
CA SER A 4 -2.89 -10.59 -11.29
C SER A 4 -2.20 -10.16 -10.00
N ILE A 5 -2.09 -11.06 -9.01
CA ILE A 5 -1.41 -10.74 -7.74
C ILE A 5 0.07 -10.46 -7.93
N ARG A 6 0.75 -11.17 -8.85
CA ARG A 6 2.17 -10.94 -9.17
C ARG A 6 2.37 -9.60 -9.88
N VAL A 7 1.47 -9.23 -10.79
CA VAL A 7 1.52 -7.92 -11.48
C VAL A 7 1.24 -6.78 -10.50
N LEU A 8 0.25 -6.93 -9.62
CA LEU A 8 -0.03 -5.94 -8.58
C LEU A 8 1.14 -5.82 -7.61
N TRP A 9 1.80 -6.93 -7.27
CA TRP A 9 2.99 -6.94 -6.43
C TRP A 9 4.18 -6.23 -7.07
N ILE A 10 4.46 -6.52 -8.34
CA ILE A 10 5.52 -5.84 -9.10
C ILE A 10 5.22 -4.34 -9.16
N ARG A 11 3.97 -3.95 -9.39
CA ARG A 11 3.56 -2.54 -9.35
C ARG A 11 3.77 -1.92 -7.97
N LEU A 12 3.41 -2.62 -6.90
CA LEU A 12 3.62 -2.15 -5.53
C LEU A 12 5.11 -1.96 -5.22
N LEU A 13 5.96 -2.93 -5.59
CA LEU A 13 7.41 -2.87 -5.38
C LEU A 13 8.08 -1.76 -6.21
N LEU A 14 7.60 -1.48 -7.41
CA LEU A 14 8.15 -0.44 -8.27
C LEU A 14 7.71 0.97 -7.86
N LEU A 15 6.49 1.11 -7.35
CA LEU A 15 5.92 2.41 -6.99
C LEU A 15 6.25 2.83 -5.56
N ARG A 16 6.44 1.88 -4.63
CA ARG A 16 6.79 2.18 -3.23
C ARG A 16 8.07 3.02 -3.06
N PRO A 17 9.16 2.80 -3.81
CA PRO A 17 10.35 3.67 -3.76
C PRO A 17 10.07 5.11 -4.18
N LEU A 18 9.16 5.33 -5.14
CA LEU A 18 8.76 6.66 -5.59
C LEU A 18 7.96 7.38 -4.49
N LEU A 19 7.00 6.67 -3.90
CA LEU A 19 6.18 7.20 -2.81
C LEU A 19 7.02 7.50 -1.56
N LEU A 20 7.99 6.63 -1.25
CA LEU A 20 8.92 6.84 -0.13
C LEU A 20 9.89 8.01 -0.38
N ALA A 21 10.29 8.23 -1.64
CA ALA A 21 11.11 9.37 -2.01
C ALA A 21 10.33 10.69 -1.85
N GLU A 22 9.09 10.75 -2.30
CA GLU A 22 8.22 11.93 -2.15
C GLU A 22 7.88 12.21 -0.68
N ALA A 23 7.56 11.20 0.13
CA ALA A 23 7.34 11.38 1.57
C ALA A 23 8.58 11.99 2.27
N LYS A 24 9.79 11.56 1.87
CA LYS A 24 11.05 12.13 2.37
C LYS A 24 11.28 13.58 1.91
N HIS A 25 10.85 13.93 0.71
CA HIS A 25 10.95 15.29 0.17
C HIS A 25 9.93 16.25 0.81
N GLY A 26 8.68 15.81 1.01
CA GLY A 26 7.66 16.56 1.74
C GLY A 26 8.04 16.86 3.20
N SER A 27 8.82 15.97 3.84
CA SER A 27 9.41 16.21 5.16
C SER A 27 10.53 17.27 5.18
N ARG A 28 11.07 17.71 4.02
CA ARG A 28 12.34 18.45 3.95
C ARG A 28 12.29 19.81 3.25
N LEU A 29 11.13 20.29 2.81
CA LEU A 29 11.08 21.49 1.97
C LEU A 29 10.79 22.79 2.76
N GLU A 30 11.88 23.36 3.28
CA GLU A 30 12.14 24.81 3.20
C GLU A 30 13.23 25.05 2.13
N LYS A 31 12.84 25.36 0.89
CA LYS A 31 13.25 26.56 0.13
C LYS A 31 12.93 26.46 -1.37
N PRO A 32 12.48 27.58 -1.99
CA PRO A 32 12.22 27.67 -3.43
C PRO A 32 13.46 28.15 -4.20
N PHE A 33 13.65 27.69 -5.44
CA PHE A 33 13.84 28.55 -6.62
C PHE A 33 14.15 27.74 -7.90
N ALA A 34 13.43 28.11 -8.97
CA ALA A 34 13.75 28.02 -10.40
C ALA A 34 13.88 26.63 -11.09
N THR A 35 12.74 26.12 -11.60
CA THR A 35 12.56 25.47 -12.93
C THR A 35 11.09 25.07 -13.14
N ASP A 36 10.22 26.01 -13.52
CA ASP A 36 8.75 25.85 -13.41
C ASP A 36 8.11 24.71 -14.22
N THR A 37 8.55 24.41 -15.44
CA THR A 37 7.85 23.42 -16.30
C THR A 37 8.28 21.98 -16.06
N THR A 38 9.58 21.73 -15.85
CA THR A 38 10.10 20.39 -15.55
C THR A 38 9.78 19.97 -14.12
N GLN A 39 9.71 20.91 -13.18
CA GLN A 39 9.28 20.64 -11.81
C GLN A 39 7.79 20.29 -11.75
N THR A 40 6.92 21.06 -12.41
CA THR A 40 5.47 20.72 -12.46
C THR A 40 5.17 19.38 -13.14
N LEU A 41 5.89 19.01 -14.21
CA LEU A 41 5.75 17.68 -14.82
C LEU A 41 6.21 16.56 -13.89
N ARG A 42 7.33 16.77 -13.17
CA ARG A 42 7.84 15.82 -12.19
C ARG A 42 6.87 15.65 -11.03
N ASP A 43 6.34 16.75 -10.50
CA ASP A 43 5.38 16.75 -9.40
C ASP A 43 4.07 16.06 -9.81
N SER A 44 3.57 16.36 -11.02
CA SER A 44 2.37 15.72 -11.58
C SER A 44 2.55 14.22 -11.81
N LEU A 45 3.71 13.80 -12.34
CA LEU A 45 4.05 12.39 -12.51
C LEU A 45 4.20 11.69 -11.15
N GLY A 46 4.87 12.32 -10.19
CA GLY A 46 5.05 11.82 -8.82
C GLY A 46 3.71 11.63 -8.13
N HIS A 47 2.84 12.63 -8.18
CA HIS A 47 1.48 12.56 -7.66
C HIS A 47 0.68 11.43 -8.31
N SER A 48 0.71 11.32 -9.64
CA SER A 48 0.00 10.27 -10.38
C SER A 48 0.52 8.87 -10.03
N ALA A 49 1.84 8.71 -9.92
CA ALA A 49 2.48 7.45 -9.56
C ALA A 49 2.14 7.05 -8.12
N ASN A 50 2.15 8.01 -7.19
CA ASN A 50 1.81 7.79 -5.79
C ASN A 50 0.32 7.43 -5.62
N SER A 51 -0.57 8.12 -6.34
CA SER A 51 -2.00 7.80 -6.37
C SER A 51 -2.25 6.39 -6.90
N LEU A 52 -1.57 6.02 -7.99
CA LEU A 52 -1.63 4.68 -8.53
C LEU A 52 -1.09 3.62 -7.55
N CYS A 53 -0.07 3.97 -6.75
CA CYS A 53 0.47 3.10 -5.71
C CYS A 53 -0.57 2.81 -4.62
N ALA A 54 -1.25 3.85 -4.11
CA ALA A 54 -2.31 3.72 -3.12
C ALA A 54 -3.49 2.89 -3.67
N LEU A 55 -3.97 3.20 -4.89
CA LEU A 55 -5.02 2.44 -5.56
C LEU A 55 -4.65 0.97 -5.76
N THR A 56 -3.39 0.69 -6.09
CA THR A 56 -2.87 -0.68 -6.21
C THR A 56 -2.90 -1.39 -4.86
N ALA A 57 -2.50 -0.71 -3.77
CA ALA A 57 -2.54 -1.28 -2.42
C ALA A 57 -3.97 -1.64 -1.99
N HIS A 58 -4.95 -0.75 -2.21
CA HIS A 58 -6.37 -1.05 -1.97
C HIS A 58 -6.84 -2.28 -2.76
N SER A 59 -6.48 -2.35 -4.04
CA SER A 59 -6.88 -3.44 -4.93
C SER A 59 -6.28 -4.79 -4.50
N VAL A 60 -5.02 -4.81 -4.06
CA VAL A 60 -4.37 -6.02 -3.52
C VAL A 60 -5.11 -6.53 -2.29
N LEU A 61 -5.42 -5.64 -1.33
CA LEU A 61 -6.13 -6.02 -0.11
C LEU A 61 -7.53 -6.55 -0.40
N GLN A 62 -8.24 -5.93 -1.34
CA GLN A 62 -9.54 -6.43 -1.79
C GLN A 62 -9.43 -7.82 -2.42
N GLU A 63 -8.49 -8.03 -3.36
CA GLU A 63 -8.33 -9.32 -4.05
C GLU A 63 -7.91 -10.44 -3.08
N LEU A 64 -7.04 -10.14 -2.11
CA LEU A 64 -6.63 -11.09 -1.07
C LEU A 64 -7.80 -11.44 -0.15
N TYR A 65 -8.58 -10.45 0.28
CA TYR A 65 -9.72 -10.65 1.15
C TYR A 65 -10.83 -11.47 0.49
N GLU A 66 -11.17 -11.19 -0.78
CA GLU A 66 -12.16 -11.98 -1.52
C GLU A 66 -11.74 -13.44 -1.71
N LYS A 67 -10.43 -13.70 -1.75
CA LYS A 67 -9.86 -15.04 -1.97
C LYS A 67 -9.58 -15.82 -0.69
N LEU A 68 -9.75 -15.23 0.50
CA LEU A 68 -9.46 -15.87 1.79
C LEU A 68 -10.12 -17.24 1.95
N ARG A 69 -11.32 -17.42 1.38
CA ARG A 69 -12.11 -18.66 1.47
C ARG A 69 -12.18 -19.45 0.16
N SER A 70 -11.39 -19.07 -0.84
CA SER A 70 -11.37 -19.77 -2.12
C SER A 70 -10.73 -21.16 -1.99
N VAL A 71 -11.25 -22.13 -2.75
CA VAL A 71 -10.73 -23.52 -2.79
C VAL A 71 -9.30 -23.58 -3.33
N ARG A 72 -8.86 -22.55 -4.07
CA ARG A 72 -7.50 -22.43 -4.61
C ARG A 72 -6.69 -21.42 -3.79
N GLN A 73 -6.28 -21.84 -2.60
CA GLN A 73 -5.52 -21.02 -1.65
C GLN A 73 -4.13 -20.70 -2.19
N ASN A 74 -3.75 -19.42 -2.16
CA ASN A 74 -2.34 -19.04 -2.20
C ASN A 74 -1.72 -19.47 -0.87
N SER A 75 -0.41 -19.79 -0.83
CA SER A 75 0.22 -20.12 0.46
C SER A 75 0.09 -18.94 1.43
N ALA A 76 -0.23 -19.22 2.70
CA ALA A 76 -0.42 -18.20 3.74
C ALA A 76 0.74 -17.20 3.84
N TRP A 77 1.98 -17.67 3.65
CA TRP A 77 3.17 -16.80 3.62
C TRP A 77 3.08 -15.69 2.55
N HIS A 78 2.72 -16.03 1.32
CA HIS A 78 2.61 -15.06 0.23
C HIS A 78 1.46 -14.08 0.46
N VAL A 79 0.33 -14.55 1.00
CA VAL A 79 -0.80 -13.68 1.37
C VAL A 79 -0.33 -12.64 2.38
N LEU A 80 0.26 -13.08 3.50
CA LEU A 80 0.72 -12.19 4.56
C LEU A 80 1.79 -11.20 4.09
N LEU A 81 2.72 -11.63 3.23
CA LEU A 81 3.72 -10.73 2.65
C LEU A 81 3.09 -9.62 1.83
N PHE A 82 2.09 -9.95 1.00
CA PHE A 82 1.41 -9.00 0.14
C PHE A 82 0.50 -8.06 0.93
N THR A 83 -0.21 -8.60 1.91
CA THR A 83 -1.01 -7.87 2.90
C THR A 83 -0.16 -6.83 3.63
N PHE A 84 0.94 -7.26 4.29
CA PHE A 84 1.84 -6.36 5.02
C PHE A 84 2.38 -5.21 4.17
N ALA A 85 2.79 -5.51 2.94
CA ALA A 85 3.34 -4.49 2.08
C ALA A 85 2.28 -3.53 1.53
N ALA A 86 1.07 -4.00 1.21
CA ALA A 86 -0.04 -3.12 0.87
C ALA A 86 -0.43 -2.21 2.04
N ALA A 87 -0.53 -2.77 3.24
CA ALA A 87 -0.78 -2.02 4.48
C ALA A 87 0.27 -0.94 4.70
N SER A 88 1.56 -1.32 4.64
CA SER A 88 2.65 -0.36 4.80
C SER A 88 2.67 0.72 3.72
N THR A 89 2.25 0.42 2.49
CA THR A 89 2.08 1.43 1.43
C THR A 89 0.98 2.43 1.78
N LEU A 90 -0.15 1.97 2.32
CA LEU A 90 -1.22 2.87 2.78
C LEU A 90 -0.77 3.74 3.95
N VAL A 91 0.00 3.19 4.90
CA VAL A 91 0.61 3.97 6.00
C VAL A 91 1.52 5.06 5.45
N VAL A 92 2.37 4.79 4.46
CA VAL A 92 3.20 5.87 3.89
C VAL A 92 2.34 6.86 3.09
N ALA A 93 1.27 6.39 2.43
CA ALA A 93 0.37 7.27 1.69
C ALA A 93 -0.37 8.28 2.60
N THR A 94 -0.67 7.95 3.86
CA THR A 94 -1.24 8.93 4.82
C THR A 94 -0.26 10.02 5.23
N LEU A 95 1.05 9.77 5.09
CA LEU A 95 2.10 10.76 5.35
C LEU A 95 2.30 11.73 4.17
N CYS A 96 1.72 11.43 3.00
CA CYS A 96 1.78 12.28 1.82
C CYS A 96 0.57 13.22 1.80
N PRO A 97 0.73 14.54 2.08
CA PRO A 97 -0.39 15.48 2.17
C PRO A 97 -1.18 15.57 0.86
N ASP A 98 -0.52 15.38 -0.28
CA ASP A 98 -1.14 15.50 -1.60
C ASP A 98 -2.11 14.35 -1.92
N LEU A 99 -1.98 13.19 -1.26
CA LEU A 99 -2.79 12.00 -1.58
C LEU A 99 -4.13 11.96 -0.85
N GLN A 100 -4.32 12.79 0.19
CA GLN A 100 -5.53 12.84 1.01
C GLN A 100 -6.00 11.46 1.54
N VAL A 101 -5.06 10.54 1.77
CA VAL A 101 -5.35 9.21 2.30
C VAL A 101 -5.48 9.30 3.82
N SER A 102 -6.60 8.81 4.37
CA SER A 102 -6.81 8.74 5.82
C SER A 102 -7.51 7.44 6.19
N PHE A 103 -7.04 6.78 7.26
CA PHE A 103 -7.63 5.55 7.79
C PHE A 103 -9.05 5.73 8.37
N GLU A 104 -9.46 6.98 8.60
CA GLU A 104 -10.81 7.31 9.06
C GLU A 104 -11.81 7.45 7.92
N THR A 105 -11.32 7.52 6.68
CA THR A 105 -12.12 7.78 5.47
C THR A 105 -12.11 6.59 4.52
N GLU A 106 -13.20 6.41 3.77
CA GLU A 106 -13.24 5.45 2.67
C GLU A 106 -12.39 5.94 1.49
N PRO A 107 -11.74 5.04 0.71
CA PRO A 107 -11.77 3.58 0.82
C PRO A 107 -10.75 3.00 1.83
N THR A 108 -9.89 3.83 2.40
CA THR A 108 -8.76 3.37 3.24
C THR A 108 -9.21 2.65 4.48
N LYS A 109 -10.26 3.12 5.13
CA LYS A 109 -10.86 2.46 6.29
C LYS A 109 -11.25 1.02 6.01
N SER A 110 -12.00 0.77 4.93
CA SER A 110 -12.42 -0.59 4.57
C SER A 110 -11.24 -1.46 4.12
N SER A 111 -10.24 -0.89 3.43
CA SER A 111 -8.99 -1.60 3.14
C SER A 111 -8.22 -1.98 4.40
N TRP A 112 -8.17 -1.11 5.40
CA TRP A 112 -7.49 -1.36 6.66
C TRP A 112 -8.18 -2.45 7.49
N ASP A 113 -9.52 -2.43 7.57
CA ASP A 113 -10.28 -3.53 8.21
C ASP A 113 -10.06 -4.88 7.51
N ARG A 114 -9.98 -4.89 6.16
CA ARG A 114 -9.63 -6.11 5.41
C ARG A 114 -8.24 -6.61 5.75
N ASP A 115 -7.27 -5.71 5.88
CA ASP A 115 -5.88 -6.05 6.22
C ASP A 115 -5.80 -6.80 7.55
N LEU A 116 -6.39 -6.23 8.61
CA LEU A 116 -6.45 -6.83 9.93
C LEU A 116 -7.15 -8.19 9.92
N ARG A 117 -8.25 -8.33 9.17
CA ARG A 117 -8.97 -9.61 9.03
C ARG A 117 -8.15 -10.67 8.29
N ILE A 118 -7.34 -10.28 7.29
CA ILE A 118 -6.44 -11.22 6.60
C ILE A 118 -5.38 -11.74 7.58
N PHE A 119 -4.78 -10.85 8.39
CA PHE A 119 -3.82 -11.27 9.41
C PHE A 119 -4.45 -12.16 10.47
N ASP A 120 -5.63 -11.81 10.99
CA ASP A 120 -6.32 -12.59 12.02
C ASP A 120 -6.69 -14.00 11.51
N PHE A 121 -7.14 -14.12 10.25
CA PHE A 121 -7.41 -15.41 9.64
C PHE A 121 -6.19 -16.34 9.60
N HIS A 122 -4.98 -15.78 9.38
CA HIS A 122 -3.75 -16.56 9.27
C HIS A 122 -2.97 -16.68 10.60
N LYS A 123 -3.36 -15.98 11.66
CA LYS A 123 -2.75 -16.02 13.01
C LYS A 123 -2.57 -17.44 13.56
N GLN A 124 -3.55 -18.32 13.32
CA GLN A 124 -3.50 -19.71 13.81
C GLN A 124 -2.52 -20.58 13.01
N HIS A 125 -2.12 -20.15 11.81
CA HIS A 125 -1.33 -20.93 10.87
C HIS A 125 0.09 -20.41 10.68
N VAL A 126 0.35 -19.13 10.97
CA VAL A 126 1.64 -18.49 10.77
C VAL A 126 1.93 -17.52 11.92
N THR A 127 2.96 -17.82 12.73
CA THR A 127 3.36 -17.00 13.90
C THR A 127 3.67 -15.54 13.55
N SER A 128 4.18 -15.28 12.34
CA SER A 128 4.49 -13.91 11.90
C SER A 128 3.24 -13.06 11.62
N ALA A 129 2.04 -13.65 11.51
CA ALA A 129 0.81 -12.90 11.31
C ALA A 129 0.44 -12.07 12.54
N SER A 130 0.64 -12.61 13.74
CA SER A 130 0.43 -11.88 15.00
C SER A 130 1.33 -10.64 15.08
N ARG A 131 2.59 -10.80 14.68
CA ARG A 131 3.55 -9.69 14.66
C ARG A 131 3.28 -8.66 13.57
N GLY A 132 2.58 -9.05 12.50
CA GLY A 132 2.09 -8.12 11.48
C GLY A 132 1.05 -7.16 12.05
N ILE A 133 0.10 -7.67 12.83
CA ILE A 133 -0.93 -6.87 13.53
C ILE A 133 -0.26 -5.92 14.53
N GLU A 134 0.63 -6.43 15.40
CA GLU A 134 1.32 -5.62 16.42
C GLU A 134 2.14 -4.44 15.87
N VAL A 135 2.59 -4.51 14.61
CA VAL A 135 3.37 -3.44 13.98
C VAL A 135 2.48 -2.41 13.28
N LEU A 136 1.25 -2.79 12.94
CA LEU A 136 0.31 -1.96 12.19
C LEU A 136 -0.69 -1.25 13.11
N GLU A 137 -1.04 -1.84 14.26
CA GLU A 137 -1.75 -1.18 15.38
C GLU A 137 -0.83 -0.26 16.19
#